data_AF-A0A436W7D2-F1
#
_entry.id   AF-A0A436W7D2-F1
#
_cell.length_a   1.000
_cell.length_b   1.000
_cell.length_c   1.000
_cell.angle_alpha   90.00
_cell.angle_beta   90.00
_cell.angle_gamma   90.00
#
_symmetry.space_group_name_H-M   'P 1'
#
loop_
_entity.id
_entity.type
_entity.pdbx_description
1 polymer ?
#
loop_
_entity_poly.entity_id
_entity_poly.type
_entity_poly.pdbx_seq_one_letter_code
_entity_poly.pdbx_strand_id
1 'polypeptide(L)'
;DIALILPEARRRIESAWRDGRHWNYQGWQDRLIGNGLLRTLSERLIWRFAGPKGEAFVAMPREGELVDHAGVRCPVPGPDLTVHLWHPLDSPATTVAAWRESLARQTIQQPFIQAWRPVYVVTDAELATRSYSNRFAAHILEQAPVMAILKKRGWTAYNRSMHGNNAEHERVRLTLPYHGVAAEFWVAGIGTRVQDIEAAERGAALYAFIATDRVAFFALDPKTGQPGEIPLPVDAVPPRAFCEAMYDIDSVIGRTSIGNDRHWQDRGSNARHPLSERPEFLDYRERYSAGQASGLAKGRRDFIATILPGLAIANQCTVTDEFLIVDGKRKTYRINFASGHIRMAPNDRYLCIVPSNEAAGPRPAYVPFEGDDILSVILSKAMMLANDDKITDGSILRQIA
;
A
#
# COMPACT_ATOMS: atom_id res chain seq x y z
N ASP A 1 -22.54 -6.22 23.71
CA ASP A 1 -21.44 -5.25 23.67
C ASP A 1 -21.16 -4.80 22.23
N ILE A 2 -21.90 -3.79 21.74
CA ILE A 2 -21.88 -3.35 20.33
C ILE A 2 -20.50 -2.80 19.92
N ALA A 3 -19.76 -2.23 20.89
CA ALA A 3 -18.44 -1.66 20.69
C ALA A 3 -17.39 -2.70 20.26
N LEU A 4 -17.55 -3.98 20.64
CA LEU A 4 -16.67 -5.08 20.23
C LEU A 4 -17.10 -5.72 18.90
N ILE A 5 -18.41 -5.79 18.64
CA ILE A 5 -18.97 -6.50 17.48
C ILE A 5 -18.81 -5.70 16.18
N LEU A 6 -19.03 -4.39 16.23
CA LEU A 6 -19.01 -3.54 15.03
C LEU A 6 -17.63 -3.47 14.35
N PRO A 7 -16.50 -3.33 15.07
CA PRO A 7 -15.16 -3.38 14.47
C PRO A 7 -14.83 -4.73 13.82
N GLU A 8 -15.27 -5.83 14.45
CA GLU A 8 -15.12 -7.19 13.91
C GLU A 8 -15.91 -7.36 12.62
N ALA A 9 -17.17 -6.94 12.62
CA ALA A 9 -18.03 -6.97 11.44
C ALA A 9 -17.46 -6.13 10.29
N ARG A 10 -16.99 -4.92 10.57
CA ARG A 10 -16.29 -4.06 9.61
C ARG A 10 -15.11 -4.78 8.97
N ARG A 11 -14.25 -5.40 9.78
CA ARG A 11 -13.06 -6.13 9.29
C ARG A 11 -13.44 -7.33 8.43
N ARG A 12 -14.48 -8.06 8.81
CA ARG A 12 -14.99 -9.22 8.04
C ARG A 12 -15.59 -8.82 6.70
N ILE A 13 -16.22 -7.64 6.60
CA ILE A 13 -16.70 -7.12 5.32
C ILE A 13 -15.50 -6.67 4.47
N GLU A 14 -14.55 -5.93 5.04
CA GLU A 14 -13.34 -5.49 4.32
C GLU A 14 -12.49 -6.67 3.80
N SER A 15 -12.44 -7.79 4.54
CA SER A 15 -11.70 -8.99 4.11
C SER A 15 -12.26 -9.66 2.85
N ALA A 16 -13.48 -9.29 2.40
CA ALA A 16 -14.12 -9.88 1.23
C ALA A 16 -13.27 -9.82 -0.05
N TRP A 17 -12.45 -8.76 -0.23
CA TRP A 17 -11.54 -8.66 -1.39
C TRP A 17 -10.42 -9.72 -1.39
N ARG A 18 -10.02 -10.18 -0.21
CA ARG A 18 -8.96 -11.19 -0.04
C ARG A 18 -9.50 -12.60 -0.04
N ASP A 19 -10.64 -12.78 0.62
CA ASP A 19 -11.27 -14.09 0.81
C ASP A 19 -12.15 -14.49 -0.39
N GLY A 20 -12.35 -13.58 -1.37
CA GLY A 20 -13.26 -13.79 -2.50
C GLY A 20 -14.72 -13.96 -2.09
N ARG A 21 -15.07 -13.38 -0.94
CA ARG A 21 -16.41 -13.54 -0.38
C ARG A 21 -17.42 -12.81 -1.26
N HIS A 22 -18.41 -13.57 -1.69
CA HIS A 22 -19.56 -13.10 -2.45
C HIS A 22 -20.83 -13.67 -1.81
N TRP A 23 -21.96 -13.07 -2.16
CA TRP A 23 -23.27 -13.47 -1.68
C TRP A 23 -24.17 -13.68 -2.89
N ASN A 24 -25.14 -14.58 -2.80
CA ASN A 24 -26.31 -14.45 -3.67
C ASN A 24 -27.14 -13.24 -3.21
N TYR A 25 -27.99 -12.72 -4.09
CA TYR A 25 -28.75 -11.51 -3.79
C TYR A 25 -29.59 -11.63 -2.51
N GLN A 26 -30.34 -12.73 -2.35
CA GLN A 26 -31.16 -12.96 -1.15
C GLN A 26 -30.33 -13.00 0.12
N GLY A 27 -29.20 -13.71 0.12
CA GLY A 27 -28.31 -13.81 1.29
C GLY A 27 -27.63 -12.48 1.63
N TRP A 28 -27.33 -11.65 0.63
CA TRP A 28 -26.86 -10.29 0.85
C TRP A 28 -27.95 -9.42 1.49
N GLN A 29 -29.18 -9.49 0.96
CA GLN A 29 -30.32 -8.81 1.53
C GLN A 29 -30.57 -9.24 2.98
N ASP A 30 -30.74 -10.53 3.26
CA ASP A 30 -31.12 -11.01 4.59
C ASP A 30 -30.02 -10.76 5.64
N ARG A 31 -28.76 -11.05 5.27
CA ARG A 31 -27.65 -11.07 6.24
C ARG A 31 -26.98 -9.72 6.42
N LEU A 32 -26.91 -8.89 5.38
CA LEU A 32 -26.23 -7.59 5.47
C LEU A 32 -27.24 -6.44 5.57
N ILE A 33 -28.19 -6.35 4.65
CA ILE A 33 -29.14 -5.23 4.61
C ILE A 33 -30.28 -5.42 5.61
N GLY A 34 -30.79 -6.63 5.81
CA GLY A 34 -31.88 -6.97 6.73
C GLY A 34 -31.45 -6.96 8.19
N ASN A 35 -30.15 -7.13 8.45
CA ASN A 35 -29.58 -7.15 9.78
C ASN A 35 -29.35 -5.71 10.30
N GLY A 36 -30.04 -5.33 11.38
CA GLY A 36 -29.99 -3.95 11.91
C GLY A 36 -28.58 -3.42 12.20
N LEU A 37 -27.64 -4.26 12.66
CA LEU A 37 -26.26 -3.84 12.91
C LEU A 37 -25.45 -3.73 11.61
N LEU A 38 -25.49 -4.77 10.78
CA LEU A 38 -24.68 -4.84 9.55
C LEU A 38 -25.18 -3.88 8.47
N ARG A 39 -26.46 -3.50 8.50
CA ARG A 39 -27.07 -2.47 7.65
C ARG A 39 -26.31 -1.16 7.74
N THR A 40 -26.01 -0.72 8.98
CA THR A 40 -25.29 0.54 9.24
C THR A 40 -23.91 0.62 8.61
N LEU A 41 -23.29 -0.53 8.31
CA LEU A 41 -22.05 -0.61 7.56
C LEU A 41 -22.32 -0.73 6.06
N SER A 42 -23.23 -1.63 5.68
CA SER A 42 -23.42 -2.09 4.31
C SER A 42 -24.11 -1.07 3.40
N GLU A 43 -24.99 -0.22 3.92
CA GLU A 43 -25.67 0.84 3.15
C GLU A 43 -24.73 1.99 2.77
N ARG A 44 -23.60 2.13 3.46
CA ARG A 44 -22.55 3.14 3.15
C ARG A 44 -21.44 2.59 2.27
N LEU A 45 -21.62 1.37 1.75
CA LEU A 45 -20.69 0.69 0.87
C LEU A 45 -21.24 0.57 -0.55
N ILE A 46 -20.32 0.55 -1.50
CA ILE A 46 -20.59 0.33 -2.92
C ILE A 46 -20.50 -1.17 -3.18
N TRP A 47 -21.44 -1.70 -3.97
CA TRP A 47 -21.53 -3.12 -4.28
C TRP A 47 -21.57 -3.31 -5.79
N ARG A 48 -20.95 -4.41 -6.24
CA ARG A 48 -21.03 -4.87 -7.62
C ARG A 48 -21.99 -6.05 -7.68
N PHE A 49 -23.00 -5.92 -8.50
CA PHE A 49 -23.96 -6.97 -8.80
C PHE A 49 -23.56 -7.58 -10.13
N ALA A 50 -23.43 -8.91 -10.20
CA ALA A 50 -23.01 -9.62 -11.40
C ALA A 50 -23.81 -10.91 -11.55
N GLY A 51 -24.41 -11.09 -12.73
CA GLY A 51 -25.15 -12.27 -13.08
C GLY A 51 -24.36 -13.22 -14.01
N PRO A 52 -24.90 -14.43 -14.25
CA PRO A 52 -24.20 -15.48 -14.97
C PRO A 52 -24.06 -15.22 -16.48
N LYS A 53 -24.85 -14.32 -17.06
CA LYS A 53 -24.82 -13.99 -18.50
C LYS A 53 -23.94 -12.77 -18.80
N GLY A 54 -23.15 -12.32 -17.82
CA GLY A 54 -22.24 -11.19 -17.95
C GLY A 54 -22.86 -9.82 -17.65
N GLU A 55 -24.15 -9.78 -17.31
CA GLU A 55 -24.78 -8.58 -16.78
C GLU A 55 -24.10 -8.15 -15.48
N ALA A 56 -23.71 -6.88 -15.39
CA ALA A 56 -23.14 -6.34 -14.17
C ALA A 56 -23.44 -4.86 -14.02
N PHE A 57 -23.67 -4.43 -12.79
CA PHE A 57 -23.79 -3.01 -12.44
C PHE A 57 -23.25 -2.75 -11.04
N VAL A 58 -22.95 -1.49 -10.77
CA VAL A 58 -22.40 -1.03 -9.49
C VAL A 58 -23.42 -0.12 -8.85
N ALA A 59 -23.77 -0.39 -7.60
CA ALA A 59 -24.78 0.36 -6.88
C ALA A 59 -24.48 0.45 -5.39
N MET A 60 -25.10 1.42 -4.73
CA MET A 60 -25.12 1.59 -3.28
C MET A 60 -26.57 1.53 -2.78
N PRO A 61 -26.84 0.88 -1.64
CA PRO A 61 -28.18 0.86 -1.06
C PRO A 61 -28.52 2.22 -0.47
N ARG A 62 -29.66 2.81 -0.85
CA ARG A 62 -30.16 4.10 -0.38
C ARG A 62 -31.66 4.06 -0.24
N GLU A 63 -32.16 4.37 0.96
CA GLU A 63 -33.60 4.50 1.22
C GLU A 63 -34.45 3.29 0.77
N GLY A 64 -33.87 2.08 0.86
CA GLY A 64 -34.51 0.83 0.45
C GLY A 64 -34.35 0.48 -1.04
N GLU A 65 -33.67 1.31 -1.82
CA GLU A 65 -33.42 1.11 -3.25
C GLU A 65 -31.91 0.98 -3.54
N LEU A 66 -31.57 0.55 -4.76
CA LEU A 66 -30.19 0.55 -5.26
C LEU A 66 -30.02 1.72 -6.22
N VAL A 67 -29.01 2.55 -5.98
CA VAL A 67 -28.70 3.70 -6.84
C VAL A 67 -27.25 3.65 -7.32
N ASP A 68 -27.00 4.19 -8.51
CA ASP A 68 -25.65 4.38 -9.04
C ASP A 68 -24.97 5.64 -8.47
N HIS A 69 -23.78 5.98 -9.00
CA HIS A 69 -23.03 7.17 -8.59
C HIS A 69 -23.75 8.48 -8.93
N ALA A 70 -24.63 8.50 -9.94
CA ALA A 70 -25.44 9.65 -10.32
C ALA A 70 -26.74 9.76 -9.49
N GLY A 71 -27.04 8.77 -8.64
CA GLY A 71 -28.28 8.69 -7.88
C GLY A 71 -29.45 8.14 -8.69
N VAL A 72 -29.19 7.57 -9.87
CA VAL A 72 -30.21 6.93 -10.70
C VAL A 72 -30.50 5.54 -10.16
N ARG A 73 -31.79 5.20 -10.10
CA ARG A 73 -32.25 3.86 -9.67
C ARG A 73 -31.70 2.78 -10.60
N CYS A 74 -31.04 1.81 -10.01
CA CYS A 74 -30.54 0.64 -10.72
C CYS A 74 -31.64 -0.42 -10.90
N PRO A 75 -31.48 -1.36 -11.84
CA PRO A 75 -32.39 -2.48 -12.00
C PRO A 75 -32.52 -3.29 -10.72
N VAL A 76 -33.72 -3.85 -10.47
CA VAL A 76 -33.92 -4.80 -9.37
C VAL A 76 -33.10 -6.06 -9.66
N PRO A 77 -32.17 -6.46 -8.78
CA PRO A 77 -31.37 -7.66 -9.00
C PRO A 77 -32.24 -8.91 -9.10
N GLY A 78 -32.00 -9.73 -10.12
CA GLY A 78 -32.58 -11.07 -10.21
C GLY A 78 -32.04 -12.02 -9.12
N PRO A 79 -32.73 -13.14 -8.85
CA PRO A 79 -32.34 -14.08 -7.79
C PRO A 79 -30.97 -14.72 -8.02
N ASP A 80 -30.56 -14.85 -9.29
CA ASP A 80 -29.30 -15.48 -9.70
C ASP A 80 -28.09 -14.53 -9.66
N LEU A 81 -28.30 -13.25 -9.32
CA LEU A 81 -27.20 -12.29 -9.24
C LEU A 81 -26.37 -12.53 -7.99
N THR A 82 -25.06 -12.49 -8.20
CA THR A 82 -24.06 -12.47 -7.14
C THR A 82 -23.68 -11.04 -6.78
N VAL A 83 -23.54 -10.79 -5.48
CA VAL A 83 -23.17 -9.50 -4.92
C VAL A 83 -21.75 -9.59 -4.40
N HIS A 84 -20.92 -8.65 -4.82
CA HIS A 84 -19.51 -8.53 -4.46
C HIS A 84 -19.27 -7.15 -3.87
N LEU A 85 -18.35 -7.06 -2.91
CA LEU A 85 -17.89 -5.76 -2.45
C LEU A 85 -17.14 -5.07 -3.59
N TRP A 86 -17.63 -3.92 -4.05
CA TRP A 86 -17.01 -3.20 -5.16
C TRP A 86 -15.60 -2.73 -4.79
N HIS A 87 -14.68 -2.73 -5.76
CA HIS A 87 -13.30 -2.29 -5.56
C HIS A 87 -12.89 -1.36 -6.72
N PRO A 88 -12.16 -0.24 -6.48
CA PRO A 88 -11.78 0.71 -7.53
C PRO A 88 -11.05 0.11 -8.73
N LEU A 89 -10.16 -0.87 -8.52
CA LEU A 89 -9.49 -1.63 -9.59
C LEU A 89 -10.44 -2.29 -10.61
N ASP A 90 -11.71 -2.55 -10.28
CA ASP A 90 -12.69 -3.13 -11.22
C ASP A 90 -13.45 -2.09 -12.05
N SER A 91 -13.05 -0.82 -11.99
CA SER A 91 -13.80 0.26 -12.65
C SER A 91 -12.88 1.30 -13.27
N PRO A 92 -13.32 1.95 -14.36
CA PRO A 92 -12.59 3.07 -14.94
C PRO A 92 -12.38 4.20 -13.93
N ALA A 93 -11.29 4.95 -14.09
CA ALA A 93 -10.97 6.07 -13.21
C ALA A 93 -12.09 7.13 -13.14
N THR A 94 -12.84 7.32 -14.25
CA THR A 94 -14.01 8.21 -14.32
C THR A 94 -15.14 7.75 -13.40
N THR A 95 -15.46 6.45 -13.40
CA THR A 95 -16.47 5.87 -12.51
C THR A 95 -16.05 5.95 -11.04
N VAL A 96 -14.78 5.68 -10.74
CA VAL A 96 -14.24 5.84 -9.37
C VAL A 96 -14.36 7.29 -8.91
N ALA A 97 -13.99 8.24 -9.76
CA ALA A 97 -14.10 9.67 -9.47
C ALA A 97 -15.56 10.08 -9.20
N ALA A 98 -16.49 9.64 -10.03
CA ALA A 98 -17.90 9.95 -9.88
C ALA A 98 -18.50 9.38 -8.58
N TRP A 99 -18.09 8.17 -8.17
CA TRP A 99 -18.45 7.63 -6.85
C TRP A 99 -17.90 8.47 -5.70
N ARG A 100 -16.63 8.88 -5.76
CA ARG A 100 -16.02 9.74 -4.73
C ARG A 100 -16.74 11.08 -4.60
N GLU A 101 -17.07 11.71 -5.73
CA GLU A 101 -17.84 12.95 -5.77
C GLU A 101 -19.23 12.77 -5.17
N SER A 102 -19.93 11.70 -5.55
CA SER A 102 -21.26 11.38 -5.04
C SER A 102 -21.27 11.16 -3.53
N LEU A 103 -20.30 10.39 -3.02
CA LEU A 103 -20.15 10.15 -1.58
C LEU A 103 -19.81 11.44 -0.82
N ALA A 104 -18.92 12.29 -1.37
CA ALA A 104 -18.57 13.56 -0.77
C ALA A 104 -19.76 14.54 -0.74
N ARG A 105 -20.48 14.68 -1.85
CA ARG A 105 -21.68 15.53 -1.96
C ARG A 105 -22.77 15.11 -0.98
N GLN A 106 -22.94 13.80 -0.77
CA GLN A 106 -23.91 13.25 0.18
C GLN A 106 -23.38 13.16 1.61
N THR A 107 -22.13 13.60 1.87
CA THR A 107 -21.45 13.50 3.17
C THR A 107 -21.40 12.08 3.75
N ILE A 108 -21.35 11.06 2.88
CA ILE A 108 -21.34 9.65 3.28
C ILE A 108 -19.94 9.25 3.71
N GLN A 109 -19.80 8.93 5.00
CA GLN A 109 -18.57 8.33 5.53
C GLN A 109 -18.62 6.82 5.34
N GLN A 110 -17.69 6.26 4.55
CA GLN A 110 -17.62 4.80 4.38
C GLN A 110 -17.07 4.14 5.66
N PRO A 111 -17.52 2.91 5.99
CA PRO A 111 -17.05 2.22 7.18
C PRO A 111 -15.56 1.90 7.10
N PHE A 112 -14.98 1.74 5.91
CA PHE A 112 -13.54 1.65 5.65
C PHE A 112 -13.22 2.29 4.29
N ILE A 113 -11.93 2.43 3.97
CA ILE A 113 -11.49 3.06 2.72
C ILE A 113 -11.81 2.11 1.55
N GLN A 114 -12.93 2.40 0.86
CA GLN A 114 -13.36 1.66 -0.34
C GLN A 114 -13.22 2.52 -1.61
N ALA A 115 -13.98 3.62 -1.75
CA ALA A 115 -13.91 4.48 -2.94
C ALA A 115 -12.55 5.18 -3.09
N TRP A 116 -11.93 5.51 -1.96
CA TRP A 116 -10.59 6.09 -1.88
C TRP A 116 -9.48 5.04 -1.76
N ARG A 117 -9.78 3.76 -2.01
CA ARG A 117 -8.78 2.71 -1.90
C ARG A 117 -7.75 2.86 -3.02
N PRO A 118 -6.45 3.01 -2.70
CA PRO A 118 -5.40 3.09 -3.71
C PRO A 118 -5.35 1.84 -4.58
N VAL A 119 -5.01 2.03 -5.86
CA VAL A 119 -4.98 0.95 -6.85
C VAL A 119 -3.54 0.66 -7.27
N TYR A 120 -3.13 -0.61 -7.17
CA TYR A 120 -1.83 -1.09 -7.62
C TYR A 120 -2.03 -2.06 -8.78
N VAL A 121 -1.42 -1.75 -9.91
CA VAL A 121 -1.34 -2.62 -11.08
C VAL A 121 0.11 -3.00 -11.32
N VAL A 122 0.33 -4.12 -12.00
CA VAL A 122 1.65 -4.50 -12.52
C VAL A 122 2.12 -3.42 -13.49
N THR A 123 3.37 -3.00 -13.35
CA THR A 123 4.00 -1.98 -14.19
C THR A 123 5.14 -2.61 -14.97
N ASP A 124 5.67 -1.89 -15.96
CA ASP A 124 6.79 -2.42 -16.75
C ASP A 124 8.04 -2.68 -15.90
N ALA A 125 8.21 -1.97 -14.79
CA ALA A 125 9.29 -2.23 -13.84
C ALA A 125 9.19 -3.65 -13.25
N GLU A 126 7.97 -4.10 -12.93
CA GLU A 126 7.75 -5.48 -12.49
C GLU A 126 7.82 -6.49 -13.64
N LEU A 127 7.40 -6.11 -14.85
CA LEU A 127 7.55 -6.99 -16.03
C LEU A 127 9.02 -7.23 -16.38
N ALA A 128 9.89 -6.23 -16.13
CA ALA A 128 11.33 -6.34 -16.35
C ALA A 128 12.00 -7.32 -15.37
N THR A 129 11.65 -7.25 -14.09
CA THR A 129 12.16 -8.17 -13.05
C THR A 129 11.48 -9.54 -13.07
N ARG A 130 10.30 -9.64 -13.70
CA ARG A 130 9.44 -10.81 -13.88
C ARG A 130 8.89 -11.44 -12.61
N SER A 131 9.73 -11.83 -11.66
CA SER A 131 9.31 -12.67 -10.53
C SER A 131 9.22 -11.94 -9.19
N TYR A 132 9.52 -10.65 -9.17
CA TYR A 132 9.48 -9.83 -7.95
C TYR A 132 9.25 -8.36 -8.29
N SER A 133 8.80 -7.58 -7.31
CA SER A 133 8.68 -6.13 -7.37
C SER A 133 9.68 -5.48 -6.41
N ASN A 134 10.45 -4.52 -6.92
CA ASN A 134 11.32 -3.64 -6.14
C ASN A 134 10.62 -2.34 -5.71
N ARG A 135 9.30 -2.22 -5.92
CA ARG A 135 8.54 -0.99 -5.66
C ARG A 135 8.67 -0.48 -4.22
N PHE A 136 8.93 -1.39 -3.30
CA PHE A 136 9.05 -1.14 -1.86
C PHE A 136 10.42 -1.51 -1.31
N ALA A 137 11.43 -1.57 -2.18
CA ALA A 137 12.81 -1.81 -1.81
C ALA A 137 13.43 -0.62 -1.09
N ALA A 138 14.55 -0.87 -0.42
CA ALA A 138 15.43 0.16 0.13
C ALA A 138 14.78 1.08 1.18
N HIS A 139 13.68 0.69 1.82
CA HIS A 139 13.14 1.44 2.96
C HIS A 139 13.69 0.91 4.26
N ILE A 140 13.91 1.82 5.20
CA ILE A 140 14.22 1.49 6.58
C ILE A 140 13.04 1.87 7.46
N LEU A 141 12.53 0.88 8.19
CA LEU A 141 11.29 0.96 8.94
C LEU A 141 11.49 0.61 10.41
N GLU A 142 10.68 1.20 11.30
CA GLU A 142 10.56 0.74 12.68
C GLU A 142 9.90 -0.64 12.76
N GLN A 143 10.59 -1.63 13.34
CA GLN A 143 10.16 -3.02 13.27
C GLN A 143 8.84 -3.28 14.00
N ALA A 144 8.74 -2.90 15.28
CA ALA A 144 7.61 -3.26 16.11
C ALA A 144 6.27 -2.70 15.56
N PRO A 145 6.19 -1.42 15.12
CA PRO A 145 5.03 -0.90 14.42
C PRO A 145 4.69 -1.68 13.14
N VAL A 146 5.68 -1.99 12.29
CA VAL A 146 5.46 -2.73 11.04
C VAL A 146 4.84 -4.10 11.30
N MET A 147 5.47 -4.89 12.17
CA MET A 147 5.01 -6.25 12.48
C MET A 147 3.61 -6.24 13.09
N ALA A 148 3.30 -5.26 13.96
CA ALA A 148 1.98 -5.13 14.56
C ALA A 148 0.89 -4.77 13.53
N ILE A 149 1.17 -3.86 12.59
CA ILE A 149 0.21 -3.46 11.55
C ILE A 149 -0.02 -4.62 10.57
N LEU A 150 1.04 -5.29 10.13
CA LEU A 150 0.95 -6.44 9.21
C LEU A 150 0.15 -7.60 9.82
N LYS A 151 0.43 -7.97 11.09
CA LYS A 151 -0.36 -8.99 11.83
C LYS A 151 -1.85 -8.66 11.86
N LYS A 152 -2.22 -7.41 12.17
CA LYS A 152 -3.63 -6.96 12.20
C LYS A 152 -4.31 -7.06 10.83
N ARG A 153 -3.55 -7.09 9.74
CA ARG A 153 -4.02 -7.27 8.36
C ARG A 153 -3.95 -8.71 7.87
N GLY A 154 -3.63 -9.67 8.75
CA GLY A 154 -3.60 -11.09 8.43
C GLY A 154 -2.29 -11.58 7.81
N TRP A 155 -1.22 -10.77 7.87
CA TRP A 155 0.11 -11.25 7.50
C TRP A 155 0.71 -12.06 8.65
N THR A 156 1.38 -13.16 8.30
CA THR A 156 2.38 -13.78 9.16
C THR A 156 3.60 -12.86 9.17
N ALA A 157 3.93 -12.30 10.33
CA ALA A 157 5.01 -11.32 10.47
C ALA A 157 5.61 -11.46 11.87
N TYR A 158 6.89 -11.84 11.98
CA TYR A 158 7.55 -12.02 13.27
C TYR A 158 8.67 -11.01 13.43
N ASN A 159 8.88 -10.60 14.68
CA ASN A 159 9.98 -9.70 14.99
C ASN A 159 11.30 -10.41 14.67
N ARG A 160 12.20 -9.72 13.96
CA ARG A 160 13.55 -10.18 13.71
C ARG A 160 14.34 -10.10 15.01
N SER A 161 15.00 -11.20 15.38
CA SER A 161 15.85 -11.30 16.55
C SER A 161 17.30 -11.57 16.15
N MET A 162 18.24 -11.05 16.94
CA MET A 162 19.68 -11.31 16.79
C MET A 162 20.07 -12.70 17.28
N HIS A 163 19.22 -13.31 18.12
CA HIS A 163 19.39 -14.65 18.67
C HIS A 163 18.17 -15.49 18.32
N GLY A 164 18.38 -16.66 17.70
CA GLY A 164 17.34 -17.61 17.33
C GLY A 164 17.09 -17.69 15.82
N ASN A 165 17.29 -18.89 15.25
CA ASN A 165 17.14 -19.13 13.81
C ASN A 165 15.69 -18.92 13.32
N ASN A 166 14.67 -19.32 14.10
CA ASN A 166 13.33 -19.51 13.54
C ASN A 166 12.68 -18.21 13.02
N ALA A 167 12.76 -17.12 13.79
CA ALA A 167 12.15 -15.84 13.38
C ALA A 167 12.92 -15.12 12.25
N GLU A 168 14.20 -15.42 12.03
CA GLU A 168 14.95 -14.90 10.88
C GLU A 168 14.60 -15.63 9.57
N HIS A 169 14.31 -16.93 9.67
CA HIS A 169 13.94 -17.75 8.51
C HIS A 169 12.45 -17.65 8.15
N GLU A 170 11.59 -17.27 9.11
CA GLU A 170 10.16 -17.08 8.87
C GLU A 170 9.89 -15.90 7.93
N ARG A 171 9.11 -16.16 6.89
CA ARG A 171 8.81 -15.17 5.85
C ARG A 171 7.70 -14.24 6.31
N VAL A 172 7.87 -12.93 6.07
CA VAL A 172 6.75 -11.98 6.22
C VAL A 172 5.81 -12.22 5.04
N ARG A 173 4.64 -12.82 5.30
CA ARG A 173 3.83 -13.44 4.26
C ARG A 173 2.33 -13.20 4.46
N LEU A 174 1.64 -12.92 3.36
CA LEU A 174 0.19 -12.90 3.28
C LEU A 174 -0.29 -14.04 2.39
N THR A 175 -0.99 -15.00 2.96
CA THR A 175 -1.63 -16.09 2.20
C THR A 175 -3.00 -15.65 1.74
N LEU A 176 -3.31 -15.83 0.45
CA LEU A 176 -4.58 -15.48 -0.17
C LEU A 176 -5.19 -16.73 -0.85
N PRO A 177 -5.80 -17.64 -0.07
CA PRO A 177 -6.24 -18.95 -0.58
C PRO A 177 -7.21 -18.87 -1.76
N TYR A 178 -8.15 -17.94 -1.74
CA TYR A 178 -9.11 -17.74 -2.83
C TYR A 178 -8.43 -17.39 -4.15
N HIS A 179 -7.34 -16.64 -4.09
CA HIS A 179 -6.56 -16.25 -5.25
C HIS A 179 -5.46 -17.27 -5.59
N GLY A 180 -5.30 -18.34 -4.81
CA GLY A 180 -4.31 -19.38 -5.04
C GLY A 180 -2.85 -18.90 -4.91
N VAL A 181 -2.60 -17.78 -4.21
CA VAL A 181 -1.25 -17.19 -4.10
C VAL A 181 -0.90 -16.78 -2.66
N ALA A 182 0.39 -16.70 -2.36
CA ALA A 182 0.91 -15.96 -1.22
C ALA A 182 1.83 -14.82 -1.68
N ALA A 183 1.73 -13.67 -1.04
CA ALA A 183 2.68 -12.58 -1.19
C ALA A 183 3.73 -12.68 -0.07
N GLU A 184 5.00 -12.48 -0.42
CA GLU A 184 6.12 -12.46 0.51
C GLU A 184 6.83 -11.11 0.45
N PHE A 185 6.98 -10.47 1.60
CA PHE A 185 7.67 -9.20 1.74
C PHE A 185 9.04 -9.42 2.38
N TRP A 186 10.11 -9.21 1.62
CA TRP A 186 11.46 -9.50 2.08
C TRP A 186 11.95 -8.36 2.95
N VAL A 187 12.27 -8.70 4.20
CA VAL A 187 12.78 -7.76 5.20
C VAL A 187 13.89 -8.42 6.02
N ALA A 188 14.90 -7.62 6.36
CA ALA A 188 16.02 -8.01 7.21
C ALA A 188 16.13 -7.09 8.43
N GLY A 189 16.46 -7.63 9.59
CA GLY A 189 16.73 -6.82 10.78
C GLY A 189 18.05 -6.05 10.63
N ILE A 190 18.06 -4.78 11.04
CA ILE A 190 19.27 -3.94 10.99
C ILE A 190 19.48 -3.17 12.30
N GLY A 191 20.75 -2.95 12.63
CA GLY A 191 21.21 -2.11 13.74
C GLY A 191 21.14 -2.73 15.14
N THR A 192 21.87 -2.14 16.10
CA THR A 192 21.91 -2.59 17.49
C THR A 192 21.18 -1.63 18.42
N ARG A 193 19.89 -1.88 18.69
CA ARG A 193 19.26 -1.42 19.94
C ARG A 193 18.11 -2.34 20.32
N VAL A 194 18.41 -3.21 21.28
CA VAL A 194 17.42 -3.72 22.22
C VAL A 194 16.90 -2.49 22.97
N GLN A 195 15.60 -2.20 22.90
CA GLN A 195 15.00 -1.08 23.62
C GLN A 195 15.02 -1.24 25.14
N ASP A 196 15.51 -2.36 25.66
CA ASP A 196 15.64 -2.62 27.08
C ASP A 196 16.90 -3.44 27.34
N ILE A 197 17.85 -2.88 28.09
CA ILE A 197 18.94 -3.66 28.69
C ILE A 197 18.34 -4.80 29.54
N GLU A 198 17.18 -4.57 30.18
CA GLU A 198 16.41 -5.58 30.92
C GLU A 198 15.73 -6.67 30.04
N ALA A 199 15.51 -6.43 28.74
CA ALA A 199 14.96 -7.43 27.81
C ALA A 199 16.08 -8.23 27.13
N ALA A 200 17.25 -7.61 26.97
CA ALA A 200 18.47 -8.31 26.60
C ALA A 200 18.86 -9.35 27.67
N GLU A 201 18.72 -9.00 28.95
CA GLU A 201 18.91 -9.93 30.08
C GLU A 201 17.90 -11.09 30.10
N ARG A 202 16.73 -10.92 29.47
CA ARG A 202 15.69 -11.96 29.32
C ARG A 202 15.79 -12.78 28.02
N GLY A 203 16.87 -12.62 27.24
CA GLY A 203 17.19 -13.51 26.11
C GLY A 203 16.53 -13.16 24.76
N ALA A 204 15.86 -12.02 24.62
CA ALA A 204 15.23 -11.60 23.36
C ALA A 204 15.85 -10.31 22.83
N ALA A 205 17.03 -10.41 22.20
CA ALA A 205 17.62 -9.27 21.48
C ALA A 205 16.91 -9.07 20.13
N LEU A 206 15.87 -8.24 20.09
CA LEU A 206 15.17 -7.87 18.86
C LEU A 206 15.87 -6.71 18.15
N TYR A 207 15.82 -6.68 16.81
CA TYR A 207 16.22 -5.49 16.07
C TYR A 207 15.20 -4.36 16.26
N ALA A 208 15.67 -3.11 16.34
CA ALA A 208 14.78 -1.95 16.38
C ALA A 208 14.20 -1.64 14.99
N PHE A 209 14.99 -1.86 13.95
CA PHE A 209 14.67 -1.49 12.57
C PHE A 209 14.73 -2.70 11.65
N ILE A 210 14.10 -2.56 10.50
CA ILE A 210 14.21 -3.49 9.38
C ILE A 210 14.50 -2.73 8.09
N ALA A 211 15.31 -3.32 7.23
CA ALA A 211 15.47 -2.92 5.83
C ALA A 211 14.55 -3.76 4.94
N THR A 212 13.99 -3.14 3.90
CA THR A 212 13.11 -3.79 2.92
C THR A 212 13.87 -4.10 1.63
N ASP A 213 13.57 -5.24 1.00
CA ASP A 213 14.19 -5.66 -0.26
C ASP A 213 13.17 -5.74 -1.39
N ARG A 214 12.38 -6.81 -1.46
CA ARG A 214 11.46 -7.05 -2.59
C ARG A 214 10.14 -7.65 -2.13
N VAL A 215 9.18 -7.64 -3.05
CA VAL A 215 7.93 -8.40 -2.92
C VAL A 215 7.90 -9.49 -3.99
N ALA A 216 7.65 -10.73 -3.59
CA ALA A 216 7.48 -11.84 -4.52
C ALA A 216 6.15 -12.56 -4.24
N PHE A 217 5.59 -13.20 -5.27
CA PHE A 217 4.35 -13.97 -5.15
C PHE A 217 4.63 -15.44 -5.44
N PHE A 218 3.95 -16.33 -4.75
CA PHE A 218 4.15 -17.78 -4.86
C PHE A 218 2.80 -18.46 -5.05
N ALA A 219 2.73 -19.46 -5.92
CA ALA A 219 1.52 -20.28 -6.05
C ALA A 219 1.31 -21.10 -4.76
N LEU A 220 0.07 -21.20 -4.32
CA LEU A 220 -0.31 -22.11 -3.26
C LEU A 220 -0.54 -23.50 -3.83
N ASP A 221 0.00 -24.51 -3.15
CA ASP A 221 -0.37 -25.90 -3.38
C ASP A 221 -1.85 -26.10 -2.98
N PRO A 222 -2.73 -26.53 -3.91
CA PRO A 222 -4.16 -26.73 -3.61
C PRO A 222 -4.44 -27.77 -2.52
N LYS A 223 -3.51 -28.71 -2.27
CA LYS A 223 -3.67 -29.77 -1.27
C LYS A 223 -3.24 -29.33 0.12
N THR A 224 -2.07 -28.67 0.20
CA THR A 224 -1.45 -28.31 1.49
C THR A 224 -1.74 -26.88 1.92
N GLY A 225 -2.15 -26.01 0.99
CA GLY A 225 -2.31 -24.58 1.20
C GLY A 225 -0.99 -23.84 1.45
N GLN A 226 0.15 -24.53 1.28
CA GLN A 226 1.48 -23.95 1.45
C GLN A 226 1.96 -23.34 0.13
N PRO A 227 2.68 -22.22 0.17
CA PRO A 227 3.30 -21.66 -1.04
C PRO A 227 4.45 -22.52 -1.52
N GLY A 228 4.61 -22.62 -2.83
CA GLY A 228 5.78 -23.22 -3.47
C GLY A 228 7.07 -22.41 -3.25
N GLU A 229 8.19 -22.95 -3.74
CA GLU A 229 9.52 -22.32 -3.58
C GLU A 229 9.86 -21.35 -4.72
N ILE A 230 9.22 -21.51 -5.88
CA ILE A 230 9.51 -20.72 -7.08
C ILE A 230 8.53 -19.56 -7.15
N PRO A 231 9.01 -18.31 -7.25
CA PRO A 231 8.14 -17.16 -7.39
C PRO A 231 7.43 -17.18 -8.75
N LEU A 232 6.15 -16.81 -8.74
CA LEU A 232 5.34 -16.61 -9.92
C LEU A 232 5.83 -15.40 -10.71
N PRO A 233 5.74 -15.45 -12.06
CA PRO A 233 5.72 -14.24 -12.86
C PRO A 233 4.64 -13.27 -12.37
N VAL A 234 4.96 -11.98 -12.27
CA VAL A 234 4.07 -10.94 -11.72
C VAL A 234 2.77 -10.80 -12.53
N ASP A 235 2.81 -11.11 -13.82
CA ASP A 235 1.67 -11.10 -14.75
C ASP A 235 0.78 -12.34 -14.62
N ALA A 236 1.27 -13.40 -13.98
CA ALA A 236 0.47 -14.57 -13.59
C ALA A 236 -0.25 -14.38 -12.24
N VAL A 237 0.06 -13.33 -11.49
CA VAL A 237 -0.57 -13.05 -10.19
C VAL A 237 -1.96 -12.44 -10.41
N PRO A 238 -3.02 -12.94 -9.75
CA PRO A 238 -4.34 -12.33 -9.84
C PRO A 238 -4.31 -10.84 -9.49
N PRO A 239 -4.87 -9.93 -10.32
CA PRO A 239 -4.76 -8.48 -10.12
C PRO A 239 -5.27 -8.01 -8.74
N ARG A 240 -6.32 -8.66 -8.23
CA ARG A 240 -6.88 -8.39 -6.90
C ARG A 240 -5.88 -8.69 -5.79
N ALA A 241 -5.23 -9.85 -5.87
CA ALA A 241 -4.24 -10.31 -4.89
C ALA A 241 -3.00 -9.41 -4.89
N PHE A 242 -2.51 -9.09 -6.09
CA PHE A 242 -1.42 -8.13 -6.25
C PHE A 242 -1.80 -6.77 -5.62
N CYS A 243 -2.97 -6.23 -5.98
CA CYS A 243 -3.39 -4.92 -5.50
C CYS A 243 -3.51 -4.85 -3.97
N GLU A 244 -4.14 -5.85 -3.36
CA GLU A 244 -4.35 -5.90 -1.91
C GLU A 244 -3.05 -6.10 -1.12
N ALA A 245 -2.16 -6.97 -1.60
CA ALA A 245 -0.85 -7.18 -0.97
C ALA A 245 0.02 -5.92 -1.05
N MET A 246 0.08 -5.29 -2.22
CA MET A 246 0.88 -4.08 -2.43
C MET A 246 0.30 -2.89 -1.64
N TYR A 247 -1.03 -2.78 -1.51
CA TYR A 247 -1.67 -1.78 -0.66
C TYR A 247 -1.29 -1.92 0.82
N ASP A 248 -1.19 -3.15 1.32
CA ASP A 248 -0.77 -3.37 2.71
C ASP A 248 0.65 -2.92 2.98
N ILE A 249 1.55 -3.27 2.07
CA ILE A 249 2.97 -2.92 2.17
C ILE A 249 3.15 -1.40 2.05
N ASP A 250 2.55 -0.75 1.05
CA ASP A 250 2.56 0.71 0.92
C ASP A 250 2.04 1.39 2.19
N SER A 251 0.91 0.90 2.71
CA SER A 251 0.25 1.52 3.84
C SER A 251 1.05 1.40 5.14
N VAL A 252 1.87 0.35 5.31
CA VAL A 252 2.75 0.24 6.47
C VAL A 252 4.02 1.08 6.29
N ILE A 253 4.63 1.09 5.09
CA ILE A 253 5.81 1.89 4.79
C ILE A 253 5.52 3.38 4.97
N GLY A 254 4.40 3.87 4.42
CA GLY A 254 4.00 5.27 4.55
C GLY A 254 3.73 5.75 5.98
N ARG A 255 3.65 4.84 6.96
CA ARG A 255 3.49 5.17 8.39
C ARG A 255 4.74 4.95 9.24
N THR A 256 5.69 4.15 8.77
CA THR A 256 6.78 3.60 9.60
C THR A 256 8.16 3.83 9.00
N SER A 257 8.24 4.36 7.78
CA SER A 257 9.51 4.68 7.13
C SER A 257 10.20 5.83 7.83
N ILE A 258 11.48 5.61 8.15
CA ILE A 258 12.36 6.61 8.75
C ILE A 258 13.43 7.11 7.78
N GLY A 259 13.70 6.35 6.72
CA GLY A 259 14.70 6.67 5.72
C GLY A 259 14.76 5.59 4.63
N ASN A 260 15.70 5.77 3.72
CA ASN A 260 16.00 4.79 2.68
C ASN A 260 17.46 4.31 2.80
N ASP A 261 17.69 3.04 2.46
CA ASP A 261 19.03 2.48 2.34
C ASP A 261 19.67 2.89 1.01
N ARG A 262 20.71 3.73 1.10
CA ARG A 262 21.50 4.22 -0.03
C ARG A 262 22.31 3.15 -0.73
N HIS A 263 22.69 2.10 -0.01
CA HIS A 263 23.57 1.05 -0.51
C HIS A 263 22.79 -0.13 -1.04
N TRP A 264 21.46 -0.10 -0.93
CA TRP A 264 20.62 -1.12 -1.50
C TRP A 264 20.83 -1.22 -3.01
N GLN A 265 21.01 -2.45 -3.47
CA GLN A 265 21.14 -2.77 -4.88
C GLN A 265 20.25 -3.98 -5.19
N ASP A 266 19.65 -3.97 -6.37
CA ASP A 266 18.94 -5.15 -6.84
C ASP A 266 19.92 -6.30 -7.10
N ARG A 267 19.76 -7.38 -6.34
CA ARG A 267 20.57 -8.60 -6.44
C ARG A 267 20.05 -9.59 -7.50
N GLY A 268 19.07 -9.19 -8.30
CA GLY A 268 18.54 -9.98 -9.42
C GLY A 268 17.66 -11.16 -8.97
N SER A 269 17.22 -11.98 -9.93
CA SER A 269 16.28 -13.09 -9.68
C SER A 269 16.83 -14.22 -8.81
N ASN A 270 18.15 -14.39 -8.76
CA ASN A 270 18.82 -15.45 -7.99
C ASN A 270 19.18 -15.00 -6.57
N ALA A 271 18.74 -13.81 -6.17
CA ALA A 271 18.96 -13.30 -4.83
C ALA A 271 18.38 -14.27 -3.79
N ARG A 272 19.15 -14.53 -2.73
CA ARG A 272 18.62 -15.20 -1.55
C ARG A 272 17.90 -14.18 -0.68
N HIS A 273 16.88 -14.64 0.06
CA HIS A 273 16.22 -13.81 1.06
C HIS A 273 17.29 -13.19 1.97
N PRO A 274 17.28 -11.85 2.18
CA PRO A 274 18.28 -11.21 3.01
C PRO A 274 18.19 -11.76 4.43
N LEU A 275 19.33 -12.11 5.00
CA LEU A 275 19.43 -12.44 6.42
C LEU A 275 19.66 -11.14 7.18
N SER A 276 19.18 -11.07 8.42
CA SER A 276 19.50 -9.92 9.27
C SER A 276 21.02 -9.86 9.49
N GLU A 277 21.56 -8.65 9.50
CA GLU A 277 23.01 -8.47 9.61
C GLU A 277 23.49 -8.52 11.06
N ARG A 278 24.71 -9.04 11.25
CA ARG A 278 25.46 -8.85 12.50
C ARG A 278 25.90 -7.38 12.64
N PRO A 279 26.20 -6.90 13.86
CA PRO A 279 26.22 -5.48 14.30
C PRO A 279 27.02 -4.42 13.52
N GLU A 280 27.65 -4.72 12.38
CA GLU A 280 28.66 -3.86 11.75
C GLU A 280 28.08 -2.62 11.04
N PHE A 281 26.77 -2.55 10.79
CA PHE A 281 26.07 -1.33 10.35
C PHE A 281 25.79 -0.35 11.51
N LEU A 282 26.84 0.01 12.27
CA LEU A 282 26.81 0.95 13.39
C LEU A 282 26.36 2.37 12.99
N ASP A 283 26.58 2.76 11.74
CA ASP A 283 26.38 4.13 11.22
C ASP A 283 24.89 4.57 11.20
N TYR A 284 23.95 3.62 11.09
CA TYR A 284 22.51 3.93 11.13
C TYR A 284 22.05 4.34 12.53
N ARG A 285 22.75 3.86 13.57
CA ARG A 285 22.47 4.20 14.96
C ARG A 285 22.75 5.69 15.21
N GLU A 286 23.90 6.20 14.80
CA GLU A 286 24.22 7.62 15.01
C GLU A 286 23.30 8.55 14.22
N ARG A 287 22.88 8.14 13.02
CA ARG A 287 22.03 8.97 12.14
C ARG A 287 20.54 9.02 12.53
N TYR A 288 19.98 7.95 13.11
CA TYR A 288 18.53 7.83 13.33
C TYR A 288 18.08 7.49 14.76
N SER A 289 19.00 7.29 15.73
CA SER A 289 18.65 6.84 17.10
C SER A 289 18.09 7.90 18.06
N ALA A 290 17.46 8.96 17.55
CA ALA A 290 16.84 9.97 18.39
C ALA A 290 15.34 10.08 18.14
N GLY A 291 14.56 9.01 18.39
CA GLY A 291 13.10 9.07 18.58
C GLY A 291 12.28 9.81 17.50
N GLN A 292 12.78 9.86 16.27
CA GLN A 292 12.45 10.93 15.31
C GLN A 292 11.50 10.53 14.18
N ALA A 293 11.07 9.27 14.07
CA ALA A 293 10.29 8.79 12.93
C ALA A 293 9.01 9.61 12.62
N SER A 294 8.21 9.91 13.64
CA SER A 294 7.02 10.77 13.50
C SER A 294 7.37 12.25 13.32
N GLY A 295 8.55 12.67 13.77
CA GLY A 295 9.09 14.02 13.58
C GLY A 295 9.70 14.27 12.21
N LEU A 296 10.25 13.24 11.55
CA LEU A 296 10.96 13.38 10.26
C LEU A 296 10.00 13.71 9.12
N ALA A 297 8.86 13.03 9.02
CA ALA A 297 7.85 13.34 7.99
C ALA A 297 7.32 14.78 8.17
N LYS A 298 7.06 15.20 9.42
CA LYS A 298 6.65 16.57 9.73
C LYS A 298 7.76 17.58 9.43
N GLY A 299 9.01 17.27 9.79
CA GLY A 299 10.18 18.10 9.49
C GLY A 299 10.40 18.28 7.99
N ARG A 300 10.26 17.22 7.19
CA ARG A 300 10.28 17.28 5.72
C ARG A 300 9.17 18.16 5.17
N ARG A 301 7.94 17.98 5.66
CA ARG A 301 6.79 18.82 5.29
C ARG A 301 7.08 20.30 5.59
N ASP A 302 7.49 20.62 6.81
CA ASP A 302 7.73 22.00 7.26
C ASP A 302 8.88 22.64 6.49
N PHE A 303 9.94 21.86 6.21
CA PHE A 303 11.03 22.32 5.38
C PHE A 303 10.61 22.55 3.93
N ILE A 304 9.89 21.61 3.31
CA ILE A 304 9.36 21.78 1.95
C ILE A 304 8.44 23.00 1.88
N ALA A 305 7.55 23.19 2.86
CA ALA A 305 6.68 24.37 2.93
C ALA A 305 7.48 25.69 2.98
N THR A 306 8.65 25.67 3.62
CA THR A 306 9.54 26.85 3.71
C THR A 306 10.22 27.15 2.37
N ILE A 307 10.74 26.13 1.68
CA ILE A 307 11.50 26.34 0.43
C ILE A 307 10.62 26.42 -0.82
N LEU A 308 9.42 25.83 -0.78
CA LEU A 308 8.55 25.69 -1.95
C LEU A 308 8.26 27.03 -2.66
N PRO A 309 7.99 28.16 -1.97
CA PRO A 309 7.75 29.44 -2.63
C PRO A 309 8.92 29.92 -3.51
N GLY A 310 10.16 29.48 -3.23
CA GLY A 310 11.35 29.81 -4.01
C GLY A 310 11.63 28.86 -5.17
N LEU A 311 10.86 27.77 -5.32
CA LEU A 311 11.06 26.78 -6.37
C LEU A 311 10.25 27.15 -7.63
N ALA A 312 10.78 26.80 -8.80
CA ALA A 312 10.10 27.03 -10.08
C ALA A 312 8.70 26.36 -10.18
N ILE A 313 8.46 25.35 -9.35
CA ILE A 313 7.22 24.57 -9.31
C ILE A 313 6.22 25.08 -8.25
N ALA A 314 6.51 26.18 -7.55
CA ALA A 314 5.71 26.67 -6.42
C ALA A 314 4.21 26.74 -6.72
N ASN A 315 3.84 27.35 -7.85
CA ASN A 315 2.45 27.55 -8.27
C ASN A 315 1.72 26.27 -8.67
N GLN A 316 2.44 25.15 -8.80
CA GLN A 316 1.90 23.83 -9.14
C GLN A 316 1.86 22.92 -7.92
N CYS A 317 2.16 23.42 -6.72
CA CYS A 317 2.33 22.59 -5.55
C CYS A 317 1.49 23.08 -4.37
N THR A 318 0.84 22.14 -3.67
CA THR A 318 0.12 22.41 -2.42
C THR A 318 0.64 21.48 -1.34
N VAL A 319 1.08 22.06 -0.22
CA VAL A 319 1.53 21.29 0.95
C VAL A 319 0.32 20.97 1.84
N THR A 320 0.14 19.70 2.15
CA THR A 320 -0.84 19.22 3.13
C THR A 320 -0.13 18.66 4.37
N ASP A 321 -0.85 17.98 5.26
CA ASP A 321 -0.23 17.36 6.44
C ASP A 321 0.61 16.13 6.07
N GLU A 322 0.13 15.30 5.16
CA GLU A 322 0.77 14.01 4.81
C GLU A 322 1.43 14.02 3.41
N PHE A 323 1.01 14.92 2.52
CA PHE A 323 1.40 14.90 1.11
C PHE A 323 1.82 16.27 0.58
N LEU A 324 2.78 16.24 -0.35
CA LEU A 324 2.98 17.30 -1.33
C LEU A 324 2.10 16.97 -2.54
N ILE A 325 1.11 17.81 -2.80
CA ILE A 325 0.29 17.74 -4.02
C ILE A 325 1.03 18.48 -5.12
N VAL A 326 1.16 17.87 -6.29
CA VAL A 326 1.80 18.43 -7.48
C VAL A 326 0.84 18.34 -8.66
N ASP A 327 0.39 19.47 -9.17
CA ASP A 327 -0.44 19.57 -10.36
C ASP A 327 0.45 19.62 -11.60
N GLY A 328 0.64 18.45 -12.23
CA GLY A 328 1.31 18.33 -13.52
C GLY A 328 0.40 18.75 -14.69
N LYS A 329 0.91 18.63 -15.91
CA LYS A 329 0.15 18.89 -17.14
C LYS A 329 -0.73 17.71 -17.56
N ARG A 330 -0.38 16.48 -17.17
CA ARG A 330 -1.13 15.25 -17.47
C ARG A 330 -2.02 14.80 -16.32
N LYS A 331 -1.52 14.85 -15.08
CA LYS A 331 -2.27 14.43 -13.87
C LYS A 331 -1.90 15.27 -12.64
N THR A 332 -2.73 15.17 -11.60
CA THR A 332 -2.36 15.60 -10.24
C THR A 332 -1.76 14.44 -9.46
N TYR A 333 -0.62 14.70 -8.82
CA TYR A 333 0.17 13.73 -8.07
C TYR A 333 0.17 14.07 -6.58
N ARG A 334 0.21 13.06 -5.72
CA ARG A 334 0.34 13.20 -4.26
C ARG A 334 1.57 12.42 -3.81
N ILE A 335 2.58 13.12 -3.30
CA ILE A 335 3.84 12.54 -2.84
C ILE A 335 3.85 12.52 -1.31
N ASN A 336 3.97 11.34 -0.70
CA ASN A 336 3.95 11.18 0.76
C ASN A 336 5.25 11.67 1.41
N PHE A 337 5.17 12.46 2.49
CA PHE A 337 6.37 13.00 3.15
C PHE A 337 7.20 11.96 3.94
N ALA A 338 6.58 10.85 4.35
CA ALA A 338 7.27 9.79 5.07
C ALA A 338 8.04 8.86 4.13
N SER A 339 7.44 8.44 3.02
CA SER A 339 8.02 7.42 2.11
C SER A 339 8.45 7.93 0.73
N GLY A 340 7.98 9.11 0.30
CA GLY A 340 8.15 9.58 -1.08
C GLY A 340 7.34 8.80 -2.12
N HIS A 341 6.40 7.95 -1.70
CA HIS A 341 5.49 7.24 -2.60
C HIS A 341 4.51 8.19 -3.28
N ILE A 342 4.09 7.84 -4.50
CA ILE A 342 3.31 8.72 -5.37
C ILE A 342 1.95 8.08 -5.67
N ARG A 343 0.87 8.87 -5.53
CA ARG A 343 -0.48 8.51 -5.96
C ARG A 343 -0.99 9.50 -7.00
N MET A 344 -1.70 9.00 -8.01
CA MET A 344 -2.27 9.80 -9.08
C MET A 344 -3.77 9.95 -8.91
N ALA A 345 -4.24 11.20 -8.97
CA ALA A 345 -5.65 11.50 -9.09
C ALA A 345 -6.16 11.14 -10.51
N PRO A 346 -7.45 10.81 -10.70
CA PRO A 346 -8.52 10.90 -9.71
C PRO A 346 -8.83 9.59 -8.94
N ASN A 347 -8.17 8.47 -9.24
CA ASN A 347 -8.49 7.15 -8.66
C ASN A 347 -7.44 6.62 -7.65
N ASP A 348 -6.47 7.43 -7.23
CA ASP A 348 -5.35 7.03 -6.37
C ASP A 348 -4.56 5.82 -6.89
N ARG A 349 -4.38 5.75 -8.21
CA ARG A 349 -3.47 4.77 -8.82
C ARG A 349 -2.04 5.08 -8.37
N TYR A 350 -1.33 4.08 -7.87
CA TYR A 350 0.07 4.22 -7.50
C TYR A 350 0.94 4.44 -8.74
N LEU A 351 1.89 5.38 -8.67
CA LEU A 351 2.90 5.59 -9.72
C LEU A 351 4.25 5.04 -9.24
N CYS A 352 4.72 3.98 -9.88
CA CYS A 352 6.01 3.35 -9.60
C CYS A 352 7.11 4.08 -10.38
N ILE A 353 8.01 4.71 -9.63
CA ILE A 353 9.23 5.33 -10.15
C ILE A 353 10.37 4.72 -9.36
N VAL A 354 11.00 3.72 -9.96
CA VAL A 354 12.19 3.09 -9.39
C VAL A 354 13.38 3.96 -9.77
N PRO A 355 14.21 4.41 -8.81
CA PRO A 355 15.43 5.13 -9.13
C PRO A 355 16.33 4.27 -10.03
N SER A 356 16.83 4.84 -11.12
CA SER A 356 17.88 4.21 -11.92
C SER A 356 19.19 4.29 -11.14
N ASN A 357 19.87 3.15 -10.93
CA ASN A 357 21.17 3.07 -10.23
C ASN A 357 22.29 3.93 -10.88
N GLU A 358 22.09 4.44 -12.10
CA GLU A 358 23.04 5.30 -12.81
C GLU A 358 22.96 6.79 -12.40
N ALA A 359 21.90 7.21 -11.70
CA ALA A 359 21.66 8.61 -11.35
C ALA A 359 22.30 9.03 -10.01
N ALA A 360 23.54 8.62 -9.75
CA ALA A 360 24.39 9.27 -8.75
C ALA A 360 24.86 10.64 -9.26
N GLY A 361 23.92 11.53 -9.56
CA GLY A 361 24.21 12.93 -9.88
C GLY A 361 24.66 13.70 -8.64
N PRO A 362 25.30 14.88 -8.80
CA PRO A 362 25.72 15.71 -7.66
C PRO A 362 24.50 16.12 -6.82
N ARG A 363 24.66 16.10 -5.48
CA ARG A 363 23.63 16.51 -4.51
C ARG A 363 23.09 17.92 -4.82
N PRO A 364 21.83 18.24 -4.46
CA PRO A 364 21.42 19.63 -4.29
C PRO A 364 22.39 20.31 -3.32
N ALA A 365 22.84 21.52 -3.64
CA ALA A 365 23.90 22.23 -2.92
C ALA A 365 23.60 22.50 -1.44
N TYR A 366 22.35 22.33 -0.99
CA TYR A 366 21.97 22.40 0.41
C TYR A 366 20.70 21.58 0.68
N VAL A 367 20.79 20.60 1.59
CA VAL A 367 19.65 19.96 2.26
C VAL A 367 19.90 20.22 3.75
N PRO A 368 18.91 20.72 4.52
CA PRO A 368 19.08 21.18 5.91
C PRO A 368 19.39 20.04 6.90
N PHE A 369 19.35 18.79 6.42
CA PHE A 369 19.69 17.58 7.15
C PHE A 369 20.67 16.78 6.30
N GLU A 370 21.84 16.48 6.85
CA GLU A 370 22.78 15.58 6.21
C GLU A 370 22.22 14.15 6.27
N GLY A 371 21.94 13.51 5.12
CA GLY A 371 21.48 12.11 5.09
C GLY A 371 19.99 11.87 4.81
N ASP A 372 19.14 12.89 4.67
CA ASP A 372 17.72 12.68 4.36
C ASP A 372 17.46 12.46 2.85
N ASP A 373 17.67 11.23 2.40
CA ASP A 373 17.42 10.85 0.99
C ASP A 373 15.97 10.94 0.60
N ILE A 374 15.05 10.71 1.54
CA ILE A 374 13.63 10.76 1.24
C ILE A 374 13.23 12.18 0.85
N LEU A 375 13.75 13.20 1.54
CA LEU A 375 13.55 14.61 1.14
C LEU A 375 14.04 14.87 -0.30
N SER A 376 15.24 14.39 -0.63
CA SER A 376 15.81 14.55 -1.98
C SER A 376 14.98 13.81 -3.04
N VAL A 377 14.52 12.59 -2.72
CA VAL A 377 13.62 11.79 -3.56
C VAL A 377 12.29 12.50 -3.77
N ILE A 378 11.69 13.09 -2.72
CA ILE A 378 10.43 13.84 -2.80
C ILE A 378 10.60 15.05 -3.73
N LEU A 379 11.67 15.84 -3.55
CA LEU A 379 11.92 17.02 -4.38
C LEU A 379 12.19 16.65 -5.84
N SER A 380 13.00 15.62 -6.09
CA SER A 380 13.28 15.11 -7.44
C SER A 380 12.00 14.67 -8.15
N LYS A 381 11.17 13.87 -7.46
CA LYS A 381 9.85 13.46 -7.95
C LYS A 381 8.95 14.66 -8.21
N ALA A 382 8.89 15.63 -7.29
CA ALA A 382 8.05 16.82 -7.45
C ALA A 382 8.44 17.64 -8.68
N MET A 383 9.74 17.89 -8.89
CA MET A 383 10.25 18.65 -10.03
C MET A 383 9.97 17.96 -11.36
N MET A 384 10.16 16.63 -11.41
CA MET A 384 9.86 15.82 -12.58
C MET A 384 8.35 15.80 -12.89
N LEU A 385 7.51 15.57 -11.89
CA LEU A 385 6.05 15.44 -12.06
C LEU A 385 5.36 16.77 -12.34
N ALA A 386 5.90 17.88 -11.85
CA ALA A 386 5.47 19.22 -12.22
C ALA A 386 5.71 19.56 -13.71
N ASN A 387 6.53 18.76 -14.40
CA ASN A 387 6.81 18.82 -15.84
C ASN A 387 6.54 17.46 -16.51
N ASP A 388 5.47 16.78 -16.11
CA ASP A 388 5.10 15.44 -16.60
C ASP A 388 4.88 15.36 -18.13
N ASP A 389 4.65 16.49 -18.81
CA ASP A 389 4.61 16.62 -20.26
C ASP A 389 5.96 16.33 -20.92
N LYS A 390 7.07 16.61 -20.21
CA LYS A 390 8.45 16.44 -20.68
C LYS A 390 9.04 15.07 -20.36
N ILE A 391 8.32 14.20 -19.66
CA ILE A 391 8.78 12.84 -19.37
C ILE A 391 8.84 12.05 -20.69
N THR A 392 10.00 11.47 -20.99
CA THR A 392 10.22 10.65 -22.20
C THR A 392 10.27 9.15 -21.90
N ASP A 393 10.42 8.76 -20.63
CA ASP A 393 10.43 7.36 -20.22
C ASP A 393 9.07 6.71 -20.47
N GLY A 394 9.02 5.79 -21.44
CA GLY A 394 7.79 5.09 -21.82
C GLY A 394 7.17 4.27 -20.69
N SER A 395 7.97 3.77 -19.74
CA SER A 395 7.48 3.01 -18.59
C SER A 395 6.72 3.88 -17.58
N ILE A 396 7.11 5.13 -17.43
CA ILE A 396 6.42 6.11 -16.60
C ILE A 396 5.18 6.62 -17.34
N LEU A 397 5.30 6.94 -18.64
CA LEU A 397 4.19 7.42 -19.45
C LEU A 397 3.02 6.43 -19.53
N ARG A 398 3.28 5.13 -19.66
CA ARG A 398 2.24 4.08 -19.65
C ARG A 398 1.50 3.97 -18.32
N GLN A 399 2.15 4.33 -17.21
CA GLN A 399 1.49 4.37 -15.90
C GLN A 399 0.63 5.63 -15.71
N ILE A 400 1.06 6.76 -16.28
CA ILE A 400 0.35 8.05 -16.20
C ILE A 400 -0.91 8.07 -17.07
N ALA A 401 -0.90 7.36 -18.21
CA ALA A 401 -2.08 7.14 -19.05
C ALA A 401 -3.21 6.51 -18.23
#